data_AF-A0A364JNC2-F1
#
_entry.id   AF-A0A364JNC2-F1
#
_cell.length_a   1.000
_cell.length_b   1.000
_cell.length_c   1.000
_cell.angle_alpha   90.00
_cell.angle_beta   90.00
_cell.angle_gamma   90.00
#
_symmetry.space_group_name_H-M   'P 1'
#
loop_
_entity.id
_entity.type
_entity.pdbx_description
1 polymer ?
#
loop_
_entity_poly.entity_id
_entity_poly.type
_entity_poly.pdbx_seq_one_letter_code
_entity_poly.pdbx_strand_id
1 'polypeptide(L)' 'MGFIAMIFSMILGIFLTFVGFIKRHQNFYYKILIGLGILFILFSIYLSLPK' A
#
# COMPACT_ATOMS: atom_id res chain seq x y z
N MET A 1 -17.04 -2.54 10.12
CA MET A 1 -15.60 -2.80 10.39
C MET A 1 -14.72 -2.66 9.13
N GLY A 2 -15.24 -2.95 7.92
CA GLY A 2 -14.46 -2.79 6.67
C GLY A 2 -14.00 -1.36 6.35
N PHE A 3 -14.79 -0.32 6.67
CA PHE A 3 -14.45 1.06 6.32
C PHE A 3 -13.16 1.57 7.00
N ILE A 4 -12.99 1.29 8.30
CA ILE A 4 -11.77 1.66 9.03
C ILE A 4 -10.58 0.86 8.49
N ALA A 5 -10.74 -0.45 8.26
CA ALA A 5 -9.70 -1.29 7.68
C ALA A 5 -9.30 -0.86 6.25
N MET A 6 -10.25 -0.35 5.47
CA MET A 6 -10.04 0.22 4.13
C MET A 6 -9.17 1.49 4.22
N ILE A 7 -9.52 2.43 5.11
CA ILE A 7 -8.77 3.66 5.32
C ILE A 7 -7.34 3.35 5.78
N PHE A 8 -7.17 2.47 6.76
CA PHE A 8 -5.84 2.08 7.23
C PHE A 8 -5.01 1.40 6.13
N SER A 9 -5.61 0.51 5.33
CA SER A 9 -4.92 -0.12 4.20
C SER A 9 -4.52 0.87 3.11
N MET A 10 -5.37 1.88 2.85
CA MET A 10 -5.07 2.92 1.86
C MET A 10 -3.90 3.80 2.32
N ILE A 11 -3.94 4.27 3.58
CA ILE A 11 -2.88 5.09 4.16
C ILE A 11 -1.56 4.31 4.19
N LEU A 12 -1.58 3.05 4.63
CA LEU A 12 -0.40 2.18 4.63
C LEU A 12 0.13 1.95 3.22
N GLY A 13 -0.75 1.65 2.25
CA GLY A 13 -0.36 1.41 0.86
C GLY A 13 0.34 2.62 0.24
N ILE A 14 -0.23 3.82 0.42
CA ILE A 14 0.36 5.07 -0.06
C ILE A 14 1.70 5.34 0.63
N PHE A 15 1.74 5.18 1.97
CA PHE A 15 2.97 5.41 2.75
C PHE A 15 4.10 4.47 2.34
N LEU A 16 3.84 3.16 2.22
CA LEU A 16 4.84 2.19 1.75
C LEU A 16 5.31 2.49 0.32
N THR A 17 4.40 2.88 -0.56
CA THR A 17 4.75 3.26 -1.94
C THR A 17 5.65 4.49 -1.96
N PHE A 18 5.34 5.50 -1.15
CA PHE A 18 6.13 6.73 -1.05
C PHE A 18 7.50 6.50 -0.43
N VAL A 19 7.58 5.72 0.66
CA VAL A 19 8.84 5.32 1.29
C VAL A 19 9.68 4.46 0.35
N GLY A 20 9.06 3.53 -0.36
CA GLY A 20 9.71 2.72 -1.40
C GLY A 20 10.25 3.58 -2.53
N PHE A 21 9.52 4.61 -2.95
CA PHE A 21 9.97 5.55 -3.98
C PHE A 21 11.14 6.42 -3.51
N ILE A 22 11.10 6.95 -2.28
CA ILE A 22 12.22 7.71 -1.69
C ILE A 22 13.48 6.83 -1.60
N LYS A 23 13.30 5.57 -1.18
CA LYS A 23 14.40 4.60 -1.06
C LYS A 23 14.76 3.91 -2.38
N ARG A 24 14.24 4.35 -3.53
CA ARG A 24 14.55 3.82 -4.87
C ARG A 24 16.05 3.65 -5.13
N HIS A 25 16.86 4.56 -4.58
CA HIS A 25 18.31 4.57 -4.80
C HIS A 25 19.09 3.64 -3.84
N GLN A 26 18.44 3.11 -2.80
CA GLN A 26 19.04 2.21 -1.81
C GLN A 26 18.46 0.81 -1.94
N ASN A 27 19.23 -0.07 -2.59
CA ASN A 27 19.09 -1.53 -2.54
C ASN A 27 17.79 -2.14 -3.09
N PHE A 28 17.82 -3.47 -3.28
CA PHE A 28 16.70 -4.29 -3.79
C PHE A 28 15.39 -4.15 -3.00
N TYR A 29 15.46 -3.71 -1.76
CA TYR A 29 14.32 -3.52 -0.86
C TYR A 29 13.26 -2.54 -1.39
N TYR A 30 13.64 -1.56 -2.23
CA TYR A 30 12.67 -0.62 -2.80
C TYR A 30 11.60 -1.33 -3.65
N LYS A 31 11.98 -2.37 -4.42
CA LYS A 31 11.04 -3.11 -5.26
C LYS A 31 10.01 -3.85 -4.41
N ILE A 32 10.45 -4.41 -3.29
CA ILE A 32 9.59 -5.14 -2.34
C ILE A 32 8.63 -4.16 -1.65
N LEU A 33 9.14 -3.00 -1.21
CA LEU A 33 8.33 -1.94 -0.58
C LEU A 33 7.25 -1.40 -1.53
N ILE A 34 7.60 -1.12 -2.79
CA ILE A 34 6.63 -0.67 -3.80
C ILE A 34 5.61 -1.77 -4.11
N GLY A 35 6.06 -3.02 -4.28
CA GLY A 35 5.17 -4.16 -4.51
C GLY A 35 4.15 -4.36 -3.38
N LEU A 36 4.61 -4.28 -2.13
CA LEU A 36 3.75 -4.34 -0.93
C LEU A 36 2.78 -3.16 -0.86
N GLY A 37 3.24 -1.94 -1.19
CA GLY A 37 2.39 -0.76 -1.22
C GLY A 37 1.24 -0.88 -2.21
N ILE A 38 1.53 -1.34 -3.43
CA ILE A 38 0.51 -1.60 -4.47
C ILE A 38 -0.47 -2.68 -4.03
N LEU A 39 0.02 -3.76 -3.41
CA LEU A 39 -0.83 -4.84 -2.91
C LEU A 39 -1.82 -4.34 -1.85
N PHE A 40 -1.36 -3.47 -0.95
CA PHE A 40 -2.21 -2.83 0.06
C PHE A 40 -3.26 -1.89 -0.55
N ILE A 41 -2.92 -1.15 -1.61
CA ILE A 41 -3.86 -0.30 -2.34
C ILE A 41 -4.94 -1.17 -2.99
N LEU A 42 -4.57 -2.26 -3.66
CA LEU A 42 -5.51 -3.21 -4.25
C LEU A 42 -6.42 -3.85 -3.18
N PHE A 43 -5.86 -4.20 -2.03
CA PHE A 43 -6.63 -4.75 -0.92
C PHE A 43 -7.63 -3.74 -0.37
N SER A 44 -7.25 -2.46 -0.27
CA SER A 44 -8.17 -1.38 0.14
C SER A 44 -9.32 -1.21 -0.85
N ILE A 45 -9.04 -1.24 -2.17
CA ILE A 45 -10.07 -1.18 -3.21
C ILE A 45 -11.02 -2.37 -3.11
N TYR A 46 -10.47 -3.58 -2.94
CA TYR A 46 -11.27 -4.78 -2.73
C TYR A 46 -12.20 -4.66 -1.51
N LEU A 47 -11.72 -4.03 -0.44
CA LEU A 47 -12.50 -3.79 0.78
C LEU A 47 -13.55 -2.68 0.62
N SER A 48 -13.39 -1.77 -0.34
CA SER A 48 -14.36 -0.71 -0.64
C SER A 48 -15.47 -1.16 -1.58
N LEU A 49 -15.29 -2.28 -2.29
CA LEU A 49 -16.32 -2.83 -3.15
C LEU A 49 -17.53 -3.24 -2.30
N PRO A 50 -18.75 -2.76 -2.64
CA PRO A 50 -19.96 -3.20 -1.98
C PRO A 50 -20.14 -4.68 -2.30
N LYS A 51 -20.28 -5.50 -1.26
CA LYS A 51 -20.31 -6.95 -1.33
C LYS A 51 -21.71 -7.46 -0.99
#